data_AF-A0A4U9D7W7-F1
#
_entry.id   AF-A0A4U9D7W7-F1
#
_cell.length_a   1.000
_cell.length_b   1.000
_cell.length_c   1.000
_cell.angle_alpha   90.00
_cell.angle_beta   90.00
_cell.angle_gamma   90.00
#
_symmetry.space_group_name_H-M   'P 1'
#
loop_
_entity.id
_entity.type
_entity.pdbx_description
1 polymer ?
#
loop_
_entity_poly.entity_id
_entity_poly.type
_entity_poly.pdbx_seq_one_letter_code
_entity_poly.pdbx_strand_id
1 'polypeptide(L)'
;MRIEEDLKLGFKDVLIRPKRSTLKSRSDVELEREFTFKHSGLSWSGVPIIAANMDTVGTFGMAKALASFGILTAVHKHYTVEEWRSFVQTTSADVLKYVMVSTGTSDVDFEKPNRS
;
A
#
# COMPACT_ATOMS: atom_id res chain seq x y z
N MET A 1 -16.10 -17.87 27.81
CA MET A 1 -16.33 -17.73 26.36
C MET A 1 -17.24 -16.53 26.17
N ARG A 2 -16.75 -15.44 25.55
CA ARG A 2 -17.60 -14.27 25.26
C ARG A 2 -18.26 -14.54 23.91
N ILE A 3 -19.58 -14.69 23.90
CA ILE A 3 -20.35 -14.89 22.68
C ILE A 3 -20.60 -13.51 22.09
N GLU A 4 -20.17 -13.30 20.84
CA GLU A 4 -20.51 -12.10 20.09
C GLU A 4 -21.80 -12.36 19.30
N GLU A 5 -22.87 -11.65 19.65
CA GLU A 5 -24.19 -11.81 19.01
C GLU A 5 -24.41 -10.83 17.85
N ASP A 6 -23.48 -9.93 17.61
CA ASP A 6 -23.63 -8.88 16.59
C ASP A 6 -23.59 -9.43 15.16
N LEU A 7 -24.45 -8.88 14.31
CA LEU A 7 -24.46 -9.15 12.88
C LEU A 7 -23.11 -8.74 12.25
N LYS A 8 -22.47 -9.68 11.56
CA LYS A 8 -21.23 -9.45 10.81
C LYS A 8 -21.54 -9.32 9.32
N LEU A 9 -21.23 -8.15 8.74
CA LEU A 9 -21.45 -7.86 7.33
C LEU A 9 -20.14 -7.99 6.55
N GLY A 10 -20.17 -8.68 5.41
CA GLY A 10 -19.13 -8.68 4.39
C GLY A 10 -19.51 -7.83 3.18
N PHE A 11 -18.61 -7.74 2.19
CA PHE A 11 -18.85 -6.93 0.98
C PHE A 11 -20.08 -7.36 0.17
N LYS A 12 -20.41 -8.66 0.18
CA LYS A 12 -21.57 -9.20 -0.55
C LYS A 12 -22.92 -8.85 0.10
N ASP A 13 -22.90 -8.42 1.37
CA ASP A 13 -24.10 -8.17 2.15
C ASP A 13 -24.59 -6.72 2.04
N VAL A 14 -23.84 -5.86 1.34
CA VAL A 14 -24.11 -4.42 1.27
C VAL A 14 -24.00 -3.89 -0.16
N LEU A 15 -24.72 -2.79 -0.43
CA LEU A 15 -24.64 -2.02 -1.67
C LEU A 15 -24.55 -0.52 -1.34
N ILE A 16 -23.84 0.23 -2.18
CA ILE A 16 -23.81 1.70 -2.09
C ILE A 16 -25.09 2.24 -2.72
N ARG A 17 -25.89 2.98 -1.94
CA ARG A 17 -27.10 3.64 -2.44
C ARG A 17 -26.73 4.81 -3.36
N PRO A 18 -27.17 4.84 -4.63
CA PRO A 18 -26.94 5.97 -5.52
C PRO A 18 -27.53 7.27 -4.95
N LYS A 19 -26.86 8.39 -5.20
CA LYS A 19 -27.32 9.75 -4.85
C LYS A 19 -27.19 10.67 -6.06
N ARG A 20 -28.01 11.73 -6.11
CA ARG A 20 -27.89 12.77 -7.13
C ARG A 20 -26.49 13.40 -7.05
N SER A 21 -25.81 13.47 -8.19
CA SER A 21 -24.46 14.05 -8.31
C SER A 21 -24.47 15.16 -9.37
N THR A 22 -23.57 16.13 -9.21
CA THR A 22 -23.29 17.17 -10.20
C THR A 22 -22.20 16.76 -11.21
N LEU A 23 -21.50 15.64 -10.94
CA LEU A 23 -20.48 15.10 -11.85
C LEU A 23 -21.12 14.67 -13.18
N LYS A 24 -20.50 15.07 -14.29
CA LYS A 24 -20.99 14.77 -15.65
C LYS A 24 -20.26 13.59 -16.27
N SER A 25 -19.02 13.35 -15.84
CA SER A 25 -18.19 12.25 -16.33
C SER A 25 -17.49 11.53 -15.17
N ARG A 26 -17.13 10.26 -15.40
CA ARG A 26 -16.26 9.49 -14.49
C ARG A 26 -14.82 10.02 -14.46
N SER A 27 -14.39 10.74 -15.52
CA SER A 27 -13.09 11.41 -15.57
C SER A 27 -12.97 12.58 -14.59
N ASP A 28 -14.10 13.08 -14.08
CA ASP A 28 -14.13 14.23 -13.18
C ASP A 28 -13.93 13.81 -11.70
N VAL A 29 -13.66 12.52 -11.45
CA VAL A 29 -13.50 11.95 -10.11
C VAL A 29 -12.03 11.99 -9.71
N GLU A 30 -11.74 12.65 -8.59
CA GLU A 30 -10.41 12.63 -7.97
C GLU A 30 -10.26 11.45 -7.01
N LEU A 31 -9.31 10.56 -7.33
CA LEU A 31 -9.00 9.36 -6.55
C LEU A 31 -7.87 9.61 -5.55
N GLU A 32 -7.03 10.62 -5.78
CA GLU A 32 -5.96 10.96 -4.86
C GLU A 32 -6.52 11.43 -3.51
N ARG A 33 -5.76 11.10 -2.46
CA ARG A 33 -6.04 11.47 -1.08
C ARG A 33 -4.75 11.93 -0.43
N GLU A 34 -4.86 12.95 0.40
CA GLU A 34 -3.79 13.40 1.29
C GLU A 34 -4.06 12.91 2.71
N PHE A 35 -3.05 12.31 3.33
CA PHE A 35 -3.08 11.88 4.73
C PHE A 35 -1.89 12.46 5.49
N THR A 36 -2.14 12.91 6.73
CA THR A 36 -1.09 13.18 7.71
C THR A 36 -1.11 12.09 8.77
N PHE A 37 -0.01 11.36 8.91
CA PHE A 37 0.10 10.24 9.83
C PHE A 37 0.28 10.73 11.28
N LYS A 38 -0.63 10.32 12.17
CA LYS A 38 -0.71 10.79 13.56
C LYS A 38 0.59 10.71 14.35
N HIS A 39 1.37 9.63 14.19
CA HIS A 39 2.52 9.35 15.05
C HIS A 39 3.85 9.79 14.46
N SER A 40 4.01 9.74 13.14
CA SER A 40 5.24 10.20 12.47
C SER A 40 5.19 11.68 12.10
N GLY A 41 4.00 12.27 11.98
CA GLY A 41 3.80 13.63 11.48
C GLY A 41 4.06 13.78 9.98
N LEU A 42 4.38 12.69 9.28
CA LEU A 42 4.62 12.71 7.84
C LEU A 42 3.30 12.85 7.07
N SER A 43 3.34 13.53 5.93
CA SER A 43 2.24 13.59 4.97
C SER A 43 2.52 12.73 3.75
N TRP A 44 1.47 12.11 3.21
CA TRP A 44 1.51 11.34 1.97
C TRP A 44 0.31 11.70 1.09
N SER A 45 0.53 11.74 -0.22
CA SER A 45 -0.51 11.95 -1.24
C SER A 45 -0.41 10.87 -2.32
N GLY A 46 -1.56 10.34 -2.74
CA GLY A 46 -1.67 9.37 -3.83
C GLY A 46 -3.01 8.63 -3.83
N VAL A 47 -3.12 7.59 -4.64
CA VAL A 47 -4.32 6.74 -4.71
C VAL A 47 -4.22 5.69 -3.59
N PRO A 48 -5.19 5.64 -2.64
CA PRO A 48 -5.08 4.84 -1.42
C PRO A 48 -5.39 3.34 -1.65
N ILE A 49 -4.64 2.73 -2.57
CA ILE A 49 -4.66 1.30 -2.89
C ILE A 49 -3.24 0.79 -2.63
N ILE A 50 -3.13 -0.40 -2.04
CA ILE A 50 -1.84 -1.00 -1.68
C ILE A 50 -1.79 -2.42 -2.26
N ALA A 51 -0.78 -2.73 -3.07
CA ALA A 51 -0.47 -4.10 -3.43
C ALA A 51 0.05 -4.87 -2.21
N ALA A 52 -0.54 -6.05 -1.96
CA ALA A 52 -0.26 -6.86 -0.78
C ALA A 52 1.19 -7.36 -0.76
N ASN A 53 1.73 -7.53 0.44
CA ASN A 53 3.09 -8.01 0.73
C ASN A 53 3.28 -9.52 0.54
N MET A 54 2.62 -10.09 -0.46
CA MET A 54 2.80 -11.47 -0.89
C MET A 54 3.97 -11.54 -1.89
N ASP A 55 4.73 -12.63 -1.84
CA ASP A 55 5.86 -12.90 -2.74
C ASP A 55 5.54 -12.80 -4.24
N THR A 56 4.30 -13.14 -4.60
CA THR A 56 3.79 -13.12 -5.98
C THR A 56 3.09 -11.82 -6.37
N VAL A 57 2.91 -10.88 -5.43
CA VAL A 57 2.18 -9.62 -5.65
C VAL A 57 3.09 -8.41 -5.41
N GLY A 58 3.63 -8.28 -4.20
CA GLY A 58 4.47 -7.17 -3.74
C GLY A 58 5.91 -7.27 -4.23
N THR A 59 6.10 -7.33 -5.55
CA THR A 59 7.42 -7.41 -6.20
C THR A 59 7.94 -6.02 -6.59
N PHE A 60 9.25 -5.90 -6.85
CA PHE A 60 9.82 -4.65 -7.38
C PHE A 60 9.26 -4.25 -8.75
N GLY A 61 8.90 -5.23 -9.58
CA GLY A 61 8.22 -4.98 -10.85
C GLY A 61 6.85 -4.35 -10.64
N MET A 62 6.08 -4.87 -9.68
CA MET A 62 4.77 -4.32 -9.30
C MET A 62 4.90 -2.90 -8.75
N ALA A 63 5.90 -2.64 -7.91
CA ALA A 63 6.18 -1.30 -7.38
C ALA A 63 6.42 -0.27 -8.51
N LYS A 64 7.22 -0.62 -9.52
CA LYS A 64 7.47 0.26 -10.68
C LYS A 64 6.19 0.52 -11.48
N ALA A 65 5.37 -0.51 -11.70
CA ALA A 65 4.15 -0.41 -12.49
C ALA A 65 3.06 0.40 -11.79
N LEU A 66 2.89 0.24 -10.48
CA LEU A 66 1.84 0.90 -9.70
C LEU A 66 2.18 2.36 -9.34
N ALA A 67 3.47 2.67 -9.19
CA ALA A 67 3.90 4.03 -8.90
C ALA A 67 3.48 5.05 -9.98
N SER A 68 3.38 4.66 -11.26
CA SER A 68 2.90 5.55 -12.32
C SER A 68 1.42 5.94 -12.19
N PHE A 69 0.66 5.22 -11.36
CA PHE A 69 -0.72 5.50 -11.00
C PHE A 69 -0.86 6.10 -9.59
N GLY A 70 0.25 6.44 -8.92
CA GLY A 70 0.24 6.90 -7.53
C GLY A 70 -0.21 5.84 -6.53
N ILE A 71 -0.09 4.55 -6.87
CA ILE A 71 -0.54 3.41 -6.06
C ILE A 71 0.65 2.82 -5.30
N LEU A 72 0.41 2.46 -4.03
CA LEU A 72 1.41 1.92 -3.12
C LEU A 72 1.67 0.43 -3.34
N THR A 73 2.88 -0.02 -3.02
CA THR A 73 3.25 -1.44 -2.95
C THR A 73 3.92 -1.76 -1.62
N ALA A 74 3.31 -2.66 -0.84
CA ALA A 74 4.00 -3.29 0.27
C ALA A 74 4.87 -4.41 -0.29
N VAL A 75 6.18 -4.23 -0.30
CA VAL A 75 7.08 -5.22 -0.89
C VAL A 75 7.22 -6.39 0.06
N HIS A 76 7.22 -7.60 -0.48
CA HIS A 76 7.35 -8.83 0.29
C HIS A 76 8.70 -8.90 1.02
N LYS A 77 8.74 -9.60 2.16
CA LYS A 77 9.95 -9.62 3.03
C LYS A 77 11.11 -10.51 2.53
N HIS A 78 10.93 -11.22 1.41
CA HIS A 78 11.90 -12.23 0.96
C HIS A 78 13.12 -11.69 0.22
N TYR A 79 13.08 -10.47 -0.35
CA TYR A 79 14.25 -9.88 -1.00
C TYR A 79 15.42 -9.68 -0.05
N THR A 80 16.64 -9.90 -0.52
CA THR A 80 17.87 -9.61 0.23
C THR A 80 18.18 -8.11 0.25
N VAL A 81 19.11 -7.70 1.10
CA VAL A 81 19.56 -6.30 1.18
C VAL A 81 20.21 -5.86 -0.14
N GLU A 82 20.94 -6.75 -0.79
CA GLU A 82 21.61 -6.50 -2.07
C GLU A 82 20.59 -6.26 -3.18
N GLU A 83 19.51 -7.02 -3.21
CA GLU A 83 18.41 -6.83 -4.17
C GLU A 83 17.70 -5.48 -3.93
N TRP A 84 17.45 -5.11 -2.66
CA TRP A 84 16.94 -3.79 -2.32
C TRP A 84 17.88 -2.66 -2.73
N ARG A 85 19.18 -2.81 -2.49
CA ARG A 85 20.19 -1.83 -2.88
C ARG A 85 20.21 -1.64 -4.39
N SER A 86 20.16 -2.73 -5.15
CA SER A 86 20.07 -2.71 -6.61
C SER A 86 18.78 -2.02 -7.07
N PHE A 87 17.64 -2.32 -6.43
CA PHE A 87 16.37 -1.67 -6.73
C PHE A 87 16.43 -0.17 -6.50
N VAL A 88 16.91 0.29 -5.34
CA VAL A 88 17.01 1.71 -5.00
C VAL A 88 17.96 2.45 -5.94
N GLN A 89 19.09 1.85 -6.31
CA GLN A 89 20.06 2.47 -7.23
C GLN A 89 19.54 2.59 -8.67
N THR A 90 18.63 1.71 -9.08
CA THR A 90 18.10 1.67 -10.47
C THR A 90 16.71 2.30 -10.62
N THR A 91 16.15 2.81 -9.53
CA THR A 91 14.76 3.29 -9.48
C THR A 91 14.71 4.76 -9.11
N SER A 92 13.80 5.52 -9.71
CA SER A 92 13.64 6.95 -9.43
C SER A 92 13.07 7.19 -8.04
N ALA A 93 13.40 8.36 -7.46
CA ALA A 93 12.83 8.80 -6.19
C ALA A 93 11.29 8.85 -6.21
N ASP A 94 10.67 9.09 -7.37
CA ASP A 94 9.22 9.12 -7.51
C ASP A 94 8.56 7.76 -7.30
N VAL A 95 9.20 6.67 -7.73
CA VAL A 95 8.70 5.32 -7.45
C VAL A 95 8.89 4.99 -5.97
N LEU A 96 10.03 5.38 -5.38
CA LEU A 96 10.34 5.09 -3.98
C LEU A 96 9.35 5.73 -2.99
N LYS A 97 8.68 6.83 -3.36
CA LYS A 97 7.59 7.43 -2.56
C LYS A 97 6.39 6.50 -2.34
N TYR A 98 6.24 5.48 -3.20
CA TYR A 98 5.11 4.55 -3.17
C TYR A 98 5.50 3.12 -2.73
N VAL A 99 6.68 2.96 -2.13
CA VAL A 99 7.22 1.65 -1.71
C VAL A 99 7.23 1.55 -0.18
N MET A 100 6.74 0.42 0.34
CA MET A 100 6.80 0.09 1.76
C MET A 100 7.62 -1.19 1.98
N VAL A 101 8.38 -1.21 3.07
CA VAL A 101 9.15 -2.38 3.52
C VAL A 101 8.30 -3.20 4.48
N SER A 102 8.25 -4.52 4.28
CA SER A 102 7.56 -5.44 5.18
C SER A 102 8.54 -6.17 6.10
N THR A 103 8.16 -6.31 7.36
CA THR A 103 8.88 -7.14 8.34
C THR A 103 7.90 -7.90 9.24
N GLY A 104 8.33 -9.07 9.73
CA GLY A 104 7.65 -9.83 10.76
C GLY A 104 8.13 -9.44 12.17
N THR A 105 7.65 -10.13 13.19
CA THR A 105 8.02 -9.85 14.60
C THR A 105 9.19 -10.70 15.09
N SER A 106 9.71 -11.61 14.27
CA SER A 106 10.86 -12.43 14.66
C SER A 106 12.14 -11.58 14.63
N ASP A 107 13.10 -11.87 15.51
CA ASP A 107 14.39 -11.16 15.54
C ASP A 107 15.08 -11.20 14.18
N VAL A 108 15.00 -12.34 13.48
CA VAL A 108 15.54 -12.52 12.13
C VAL A 108 14.89 -11.58 11.12
N ASP A 109 13.56 -11.42 11.17
CA ASP A 109 12.85 -10.49 10.27
C ASP A 109 13.13 -9.03 10.64
N PHE A 110 13.33 -8.72 11.92
CA PHE A 110 13.58 -7.37 12.41
C PHE A 110 15.00 -6.88 12.12
N GLU A 111 16.00 -7.76 12.19
CA GLU A 111 17.38 -7.42 11.86
C GLU A 111 17.60 -7.20 10.36
N LYS A 112 16.81 -7.87 9.51
CA LYS A 112 16.98 -7.81 8.05
C LYS A 112 16.94 -6.38 7.47
N PRO A 113 15.96 -5.51 7.80
CA PRO A 113 15.96 -4.11 7.36
C PRO A 113 16.98 -3.23 8.10
N ASN A 114 17.56 -3.66 9.23
CA ASN A 114 18.61 -2.89 9.92
C ASN A 114 20.00 -3.09 9.32
N ARG A 115 20.15 -4.02 8.37
CA ARG A 115 21.39 -4.27 7.64
C ARG A 115 21.46 -3.54 6.28
N SER A 116 20.41 -2.79 5.90
CA SER A 116 20.27 -2.09 4.62
C SER A 116 20.66 -0.61 4.66
#